data_AF-A0A945GMM3-F1
#
_entry.id   AF-A0A945GMM3-F1
#
_cell.length_a   1.000
_cell.length_b   1.000
_cell.length_c   1.000
_cell.angle_alpha   90.00
_cell.angle_beta   90.00
_cell.angle_gamma   90.00
#
_symmetry.space_group_name_H-M   'P 1'
#
loop_
_entity.id
_entity.type
_entity.pdbx_description
1 polymer ?
#
loop_
_entity_poly.entity_id
_entity_poly.type
_entity_poly.pdbx_seq_one_letter_code
_entity_poly.pdbx_strand_id
1 'polypeptide(L)' 'MAAEMKMRYGCNPHQPRARFFMRDGSDLPLQILSGAPSYINMMDALNSWPLVRELKAATGLP' A
#
# COMPACT_ATOMS: atom_id res chain seq x y z
N MET A 1 13.97 6.66 -3.86
CA MET A 1 12.60 7.10 -3.52
C MET A 1 12.54 7.23 -2.00
N ALA A 2 11.36 7.37 -1.37
CA ALA A 2 11.30 7.33 0.09
C ALA A 2 11.28 5.87 0.58
N ALA A 3 12.04 5.55 1.63
CA ALA A 3 12.05 4.22 2.26
C ALA A 3 10.85 4.00 3.23
N GLU A 4 10.20 5.08 3.65
CA GLU A 4 9.01 5.04 4.50
C GLU A 4 8.02 6.18 4.21
N MET A 5 6.78 5.96 4.60
CA MET A 5 5.68 6.92 4.55
C MET A 5 4.95 6.94 5.90
N LYS A 6 4.77 8.13 6.47
CA LYS A 6 3.92 8.33 7.65
C LYS A 6 2.45 8.37 7.23
N MET A 7 1.59 7.73 8.02
CA MET A 7 0.15 7.71 7.79
C MET A 7 -0.56 8.56 8.85
N ARG A 8 -1.77 9.03 8.54
CA ARG A 8 -2.57 9.88 9.44
C ARG A 8 -2.97 9.15 10.74
N TYR A 9 -3.33 7.88 10.62
CA TYR A 9 -3.66 6.95 11.70
C TYR A 9 -3.65 5.52 11.15
N GLY A 10 -3.76 4.52 12.05
CA GLY A 10 -3.85 3.10 11.74
C GLY A 10 -5.22 2.69 11.21
N CYS A 11 -5.75 1.54 11.63
CA CYS A 11 -7.09 1.11 11.22
C CYS A 11 -8.18 2.11 11.68
N ASN A 12 -7.97 2.78 12.82
CA ASN A 12 -8.95 3.70 13.41
C ASN A 12 -8.32 5.07 13.76
N PRO A 13 -9.10 6.17 13.79
CA PRO A 13 -8.57 7.52 14.08
C PRO A 13 -7.82 7.66 15.42
N HIS A 14 -8.19 6.86 16.43
CA HIS A 14 -7.54 6.88 17.75
C HIS A 14 -6.18 6.17 17.78
N GLN A 15 -5.71 5.62 16.66
CA GLN A 15 -4.41 4.94 16.53
C GLN A 15 -3.42 5.84 15.76
N PRO A 16 -2.81 6.86 16.38
CA PRO A 16 -2.10 7.94 15.67
C PRO A 16 -0.73 7.55 15.11
N ARG A 17 -0.21 6.34 15.41
CA ARG A 17 1.14 5.90 15.04
C ARG A 17 1.06 4.81 13.98
N ALA A 18 0.96 5.21 12.72
CA ALA A 18 0.97 4.29 11.59
C ALA A 18 1.97 4.74 10.53
N ARG A 19 2.65 3.77 9.92
CA ARG A 19 3.63 3.99 8.87
C ARG A 19 3.69 2.80 7.93
N PHE A 20 4.05 3.06 6.68
CA PHE A 20 4.31 2.07 5.66
C PHE A 20 5.79 2.16 5.28
N PHE A 21 6.52 1.05 5.34
CA PHE A 21 7.97 1.02 5.15
C PHE A 21 8.43 -0.36 4.70
N MET A 22 9.61 -0.43 4.09
CA MET A 22 10.28 -1.70 3.80
C MET A 22 11.19 -2.08 4.97
N ARG A 23 11.10 -3.33 5.44
CA ARG A 23 11.83 -3.79 6.64
C ARG A 23 13.35 -3.75 6.47
N ASP A 24 13.84 -3.90 5.25
CA ASP A 24 15.26 -3.85 4.88
C ASP A 24 15.74 -2.42 4.58
N GLY A 25 14.87 -1.41 4.70
CA GLY A 25 15.20 -0.02 4.40
C GLY A 25 15.27 0.31 2.91
N SER A 26 14.87 -0.62 2.03
CA SER A 26 14.76 -0.35 0.60
C SER A 26 13.65 0.66 0.28
N ASP A 27 13.66 1.15 -0.96
CA ASP A 27 12.62 2.04 -1.47
C ASP A 27 11.25 1.37 -1.46
N LEU A 28 10.19 2.14 -1.15
CA LEU A 28 8.82 1.63 -1.25
C LEU A 28 8.52 1.14 -2.67
N PRO A 29 7.86 -0.03 -2.84
CA PRO A 29 7.58 -0.63 -4.15
C PRO A 29 6.41 0.04 -4.89
N LEU A 30 5.99 1.22 -4.45
CA LEU A 30 4.88 1.98 -5.00
C LEU A 30 5.13 3.48 -4.86
N GLN A 31 4.59 4.25 -5.79
CA GLN A 31 4.66 5.71 -5.80
C GLN A 31 3.26 6.29 -5.63
N ILE A 32 3.11 7.27 -4.73
CA ILE A 32 1.88 8.04 -4.63
C ILE A 32 1.90 9.16 -5.66
N LEU A 33 1.00 9.09 -6.63
CA LEU A 33 0.89 10.11 -7.68
C LEU A 33 0.00 11.29 -7.25
N SER A 34 -0.97 11.06 -6.36
CA SER A 34 -1.88 12.08 -5.85
C SER A 34 -2.49 11.68 -4.51
N GLY A 35 -2.74 12.67 -3.65
CA GLY A 35 -3.38 12.50 -2.34
C GLY A 35 -2.50 11.83 -1.27
N ALA A 36 -3.14 11.36 -0.21
CA ALA A 36 -2.49 10.68 0.91
C ALA A 36 -3.32 9.44 1.33
N PRO A 37 -2.89 8.22 1.00
CA PRO A 37 -3.66 7.01 1.29
C PRO A 37 -3.76 6.74 2.80
N SER A 38 -4.92 6.25 3.24
CA SER A 38 -5.10 5.78 4.61
C SER A 38 -4.52 4.37 4.81
N TYR A 39 -4.41 3.95 6.07
CA TYR A 39 -3.98 2.59 6.43
C TYR A 39 -4.79 1.51 5.72
N ILE A 40 -6.12 1.67 5.71
CA ILE A 40 -7.04 0.74 5.08
C ILE A 40 -6.85 0.76 3.55
N ASN A 41 -6.70 1.94 2.94
CA ASN A 41 -6.46 2.01 1.49
C ASN A 41 -5.18 1.27 1.07
N MET A 42 -4.13 1.33 1.89
CA MET A 42 -2.90 0.61 1.62
C MET A 42 -3.11 -0.90 1.70
N MET A 43 -3.84 -1.38 2.72
CA MET A 43 -4.20 -2.80 2.83
C MET A 43 -5.05 -3.26 1.65
N ASP A 44 -6.06 -2.50 1.23
CA ASP A 44 -6.92 -2.84 0.12
C ASP A 44 -6.12 -2.90 -1.20
N ALA A 45 -5.24 -1.93 -1.45
CA ALA A 45 -4.41 -1.89 -2.65
C ALA A 45 -3.42 -3.07 -2.70
N LEU A 46 -2.77 -3.38 -1.57
CA LEU A 46 -1.79 -4.47 -1.49
C LEU A 46 -2.41 -5.86 -1.60
N ASN A 47 -3.70 -6.02 -1.25
CA ASN A 47 -4.43 -7.27 -1.49
C ASN A 47 -5.02 -7.32 -2.91
N SER A 48 -5.58 -6.21 -3.40
CA SER A 48 -6.27 -6.17 -4.69
C SER A 48 -5.31 -6.29 -5.87
N TRP A 49 -4.12 -5.68 -5.80
CA TRP A 49 -3.17 -5.70 -6.91
C TRP A 49 -2.64 -7.10 -7.24
N PRO A 50 -2.13 -7.90 -6.28
CA PRO A 50 -1.73 -9.29 -6.57
C PRO A 50 -2.89 -10.12 -7.09
N LEU A 51 -4.10 -9.95 -6.53
CA LEU A 51 -5.31 -10.67 -6.97
C LEU A 51 -5.59 -10.46 -8.47
N VAL A 52 -5.68 -9.20 -8.92
CA VAL A 52 -5.97 -8.92 -10.35
C VAL A 52 -4.81 -9.30 -11.25
N ARG A 53 -3.56 -9.17 -10.77
CA ARG A 53 -2.37 -9.58 -11.51
C ARG A 53 -2.35 -11.09 -11.76
N GLU A 54 -2.66 -11.88 -10.73
CA GLU A 54 -2.72 -13.34 -10.82
C GLU A 54 -3.92 -13.80 -11.64
N LEU A 55 -5.07 -13.14 -11.49
CA LEU A 55 -6.26 -13.42 -12.31
C LEU A 55 -5.98 -13.18 -13.80
N LYS A 56 -5.33 -12.06 -14.14
CA LYS A 56 -4.89 -11.76 -15.51
C LYS A 56 -3.92 -12.80 -16.05
N ALA A 57 -2.96 -13.23 -15.25
CA ALA A 57 -2.02 -14.29 -15.65
C ALA A 57 -2.71 -15.64 -15.87
N ALA A 58 -3.69 -15.99 -15.04
CA ALA A 58 -4.41 -17.26 -15.11
C ALA A 58 -5.44 -17.32 -16.25
N THR A 59 -6.09 -16.19 -16.56
CA THR A 59 -7.21 -16.14 -17.52
C THR A 59 -6.83 -15.54 -18.87
N GLY A 60 -5.74 -14.77 -18.96
CA GLY A 60 -5.40 -13.99 -20.14
C GLY A 60 -6.35 -12.80 -20.40
N LEU A 61 -7.33 -12.58 -19.52
CA LEU A 61 -8.28 -11.48 -19.62
C LEU A 61 -7.80 -10.26 -18.81
N PRO A 62 -8.23 -9.05 -19.19
CA PRO A 62 -7.96 -7.83 -18.41
C PRO A 62 -8.39 -7.94 -16.95
#